data_AF-A0AA36LKU0-F1
#
_entry.id   AF-A0AA36LKU0-F1
#
_cell.length_a   1.000
_cell.length_b   1.000
_cell.length_c   1.000
_cell.angle_alpha   90.00
_cell.angle_beta   90.00
_cell.angle_gamma   90.00
#
_symmetry.space_group_name_H-M   'P 1'
#
loop_
_entity.id
_entity.type
_entity.pdbx_description
1 polymer ?
#
loop_
_entity_poly.entity_id
_entity_poly.type
_entity_poly.pdbx_seq_one_letter_code
_entity_poly.pdbx_strand_id
1 'polypeptide(L)'
;MKILSNHRATREQLPIVSRNTTGIVVIRGAAGSGKTTSALLRLTAIVNTLSYRRNLDDDETPIKTLVLSFNRTLSGYIEGLINDSTQSGAIPVQVENDTFARWANRHLNTNLINDSERELYFQNKCRALGYDLKFIIDEIDYLRGRFPHSDLERYLATERTGRGLSPQVTRQTRQILIDIVREYKNHLNRQGLDDWHTQCEKMITRQSLGYDIIVVDETQDFSANQIRAILNHLKEDFYLTFVIDTIQRLYPRGFTWAETGLDMRSATYFRLRENHRNTIEIAAFASSITQGLTIDDDGSVSDFTQTTRHGRKPIVCKGLYSEQVRFAINYIHESVDLNTESVAFLKPMGGNWFNEIKRQLSSNNLPYITITKNNIWPRGQENIALSTMNSAKGLEFDHVIILGLSSQNMHHYDDENDDQFLQLRRLLAMAISRARESVIIGYKESEKSDLVNYLTNGTFEEVNL
;
A
#
# COMPACT_ATOMS: atom_id res chain seq x y z
N MET A 1 -5.43 -8.50 16.55
CA MET A 1 -4.03 -8.65 16.09
C MET A 1 -3.05 -8.01 17.08
N LYS A 2 -2.22 -8.81 17.75
CA LYS A 2 -1.23 -8.32 18.72
C LYS A 2 -0.20 -7.43 18.02
N ILE A 3 0.05 -6.27 18.59
CA ILE A 3 1.15 -5.38 18.22
C ILE A 3 2.45 -6.20 18.25
N LEU A 4 3.24 -6.15 17.17
CA LEU A 4 4.58 -6.75 17.10
C LEU A 4 5.49 -6.09 18.14
N SER A 5 5.44 -6.57 19.38
CA SER A 5 6.35 -6.17 20.45
C SER A 5 7.53 -7.14 20.45
N ASN A 6 8.75 -6.60 20.39
CA ASN A 6 10.04 -7.32 20.43
C ASN A 6 10.46 -8.13 19.18
N HIS A 7 10.42 -7.54 17.99
CA HIS A 7 11.09 -8.15 16.83
C HIS A 7 12.62 -7.95 16.94
N ARG A 8 13.39 -9.03 17.05
CA ARG A 8 14.86 -8.97 16.95
C ARG A 8 15.25 -8.83 15.48
N ALA A 9 16.16 -7.89 15.18
CA ALA A 9 16.69 -7.70 13.84
C ALA A 9 17.32 -9.00 13.30
N THR A 10 16.96 -9.38 12.08
CA THR A 10 17.64 -10.48 11.36
C THR A 10 19.04 -10.05 10.93
N ARG A 11 19.88 -10.99 10.48
CA ARG A 11 21.23 -10.69 9.97
C ARG A 11 21.21 -9.69 8.81
N GLU A 12 20.22 -9.75 7.92
CA GLU A 12 20.06 -8.78 6.83
C GLU A 12 19.62 -7.38 7.32
N GLN A 13 18.89 -7.33 8.44
CA GLN A 13 18.38 -6.08 9.01
C GLN A 13 19.42 -5.36 9.88
N LEU A 14 20.36 -6.09 10.51
CA LEU A 14 21.38 -5.51 11.39
C LEU A 14 22.17 -4.35 10.74
N PRO A 15 22.66 -4.45 9.48
CA PRO A 15 23.31 -3.32 8.82
C PRO A 15 22.43 -2.07 8.71
N ILE A 16 21.12 -2.24 8.51
CA ILE A 16 20.14 -1.14 8.40
C ILE A 16 20.00 -0.41 9.73
N VAL A 17 19.93 -1.17 10.83
CA VAL A 17 19.77 -0.65 12.20
C VAL A 17 21.06 0.01 12.73
N SER A 18 22.21 -0.52 12.33
CA SER A 18 23.53 -0.03 12.79
C SER A 18 24.01 1.24 12.10
N ARG A 19 23.52 1.52 10.87
CA ARG A 19 23.98 2.66 10.05
C ARG A 19 23.02 3.85 10.17
N ASN A 20 23.21 4.62 11.23
CA ASN A 20 22.48 5.85 11.51
C ASN A 20 23.17 7.06 10.88
N THR A 21 23.39 7.02 9.56
CA THR A 21 23.88 8.17 8.80
C THR A 21 22.73 9.13 8.48
N THR A 22 23.04 10.42 8.46
CA THR A 22 22.14 11.48 8.02
C THR A 22 21.94 11.42 6.50
N GLY A 23 20.91 12.09 6.00
CA GLY A 23 20.50 12.06 4.60
C GLY A 23 19.53 10.92 4.26
N ILE A 24 19.64 10.42 3.04
CA ILE A 24 18.65 9.54 2.42
C ILE A 24 19.07 8.07 2.55
N VAL A 25 18.19 7.25 3.09
CA VAL A 25 18.30 5.80 3.12
C VAL A 25 17.14 5.18 2.36
N VAL A 26 17.44 4.19 1.53
CA VAL A 26 16.44 3.43 0.77
C VAL A 26 16.52 1.96 1.17
N ILE A 27 15.43 1.45 1.74
CA ILE A 27 15.25 0.04 2.06
C ILE A 27 14.40 -0.58 0.98
N ARG A 28 14.97 -1.56 0.27
CA ARG A 28 14.28 -2.32 -0.77
C ARG A 28 14.18 -3.78 -0.40
N GLY A 29 13.09 -4.43 -0.79
CA GLY A 29 12.94 -5.88 -0.65
C GLY A 29 11.59 -6.33 -1.20
N ALA A 30 11.40 -7.62 -1.41
CA ALA A 30 10.12 -8.15 -1.89
C ALA A 30 9.04 -7.99 -0.82
N ALA A 31 7.78 -8.16 -1.17
CA ALA A 31 6.71 -8.30 -0.18
C ALA A 31 7.09 -9.41 0.82
N GLY A 32 7.00 -9.13 2.12
CA GLY A 32 7.33 -10.12 3.17
C GLY A 32 8.79 -10.19 3.61
N SER A 33 9.66 -9.35 3.04
CA SER A 33 11.07 -9.26 3.45
C SER A 33 11.34 -8.49 4.75
N GLY A 34 10.29 -8.02 5.44
CA GLY A 34 10.42 -7.26 6.69
C GLY A 34 10.91 -5.81 6.48
N LYS A 35 10.64 -5.21 5.31
CA LYS A 35 11.05 -3.81 5.01
C LYS A 35 10.52 -2.80 6.03
N THR A 36 9.22 -2.82 6.29
CA THR A 36 8.56 -1.92 7.24
C THR A 36 9.13 -2.12 8.65
N THR A 37 9.36 -3.36 9.08
CA THR A 37 10.02 -3.67 10.35
C THR A 37 11.44 -3.14 10.41
N SER A 38 12.18 -3.21 9.29
CA SER A 38 13.54 -2.68 9.21
C SER A 38 13.58 -1.15 9.34
N ALA A 39 12.64 -0.46 8.67
CA ALA A 39 12.48 0.98 8.80
C ALA A 39 12.14 1.41 10.24
N LEU A 40 11.31 0.63 10.93
CA LEU A 40 10.98 0.85 12.34
C LEU A 40 12.16 0.64 13.28
N LEU A 41 12.87 -0.47 13.14
CA LEU A 41 14.06 -0.75 13.96
C LEU A 41 15.12 0.34 13.75
N ARG A 42 15.27 0.80 12.50
CA ARG A 42 16.13 1.94 12.18
C ARG A 42 15.62 3.23 12.82
N LEU A 43 14.32 3.53 12.75
CA LEU A 43 13.73 4.70 13.40
C LEU A 43 14.09 4.74 14.89
N THR A 44 13.91 3.64 15.62
CA THR A 44 14.30 3.54 17.03
C THR A 44 15.79 3.82 17.23
N ALA A 45 16.66 3.27 16.40
CA ALA A 45 18.10 3.48 16.50
C ALA A 45 18.50 4.94 16.24
N ILE A 46 17.87 5.62 15.28
CA ILE A 46 18.10 7.04 14.99
C ILE A 46 17.63 7.91 16.15
N VAL A 47 16.43 7.66 16.69
CA VAL A 47 15.89 8.39 17.83
C VAL A 47 16.86 8.30 19.00
N ASN A 48 17.33 7.10 19.34
CA ASN A 48 18.33 6.91 20.40
C ASN A 48 19.63 7.67 20.13
N THR A 49 20.10 7.66 18.87
CA THR A 49 21.32 8.38 18.47
C THR A 49 21.15 9.89 18.60
N LEU A 50 20.01 10.44 18.15
CA LEU A 50 19.70 11.86 18.24
C LEU A 50 19.50 12.30 19.69
N SER A 51 18.77 11.53 20.49
CA SER A 51 18.57 11.82 21.91
C SER A 51 19.90 11.89 22.65
N TYR A 52 20.81 10.94 22.36
CA TYR A 52 22.15 10.95 22.95
C TYR A 52 22.96 12.19 22.53
N ARG A 53 22.97 12.54 21.24
CA ARG A 53 23.70 13.72 20.74
C ARG A 53 23.19 15.01 21.37
N ARG A 54 21.88 15.22 21.34
CA ARG A 54 21.28 16.42 21.90
C ARG A 54 21.48 16.55 23.41
N ASN A 55 21.49 15.43 24.15
CA ASN A 55 21.87 15.44 25.56
C ASN A 55 23.33 15.87 25.79
N LEU A 56 24.25 15.56 24.87
CA LEU A 56 25.63 16.03 24.96
C LEU A 56 25.76 17.54 24.66
N ASP A 57 24.86 18.06 23.83
CA ASP A 57 24.83 19.46 23.40
C ASP A 57 23.91 20.34 24.28
N ASP A 58 23.36 19.79 25.38
CA ASP A 58 22.33 20.42 26.23
C ASP A 58 21.11 20.96 25.42
N ASP A 59 20.77 20.28 24.32
CA ASP A 59 19.64 20.61 23.44
C ASP A 59 18.37 19.85 23.87
N GLU A 60 17.45 20.55 24.53
CA GLU A 60 16.16 19.98 24.96
C GLU A 60 15.08 19.98 23.85
N THR A 61 15.42 20.37 22.61
CA THR A 61 14.41 20.42 21.55
C THR A 61 13.82 19.03 21.29
N PRO A 62 12.48 18.89 21.15
CA PRO A 62 11.86 17.61 20.84
C PRO A 62 12.31 17.04 19.50
N ILE A 63 12.47 15.72 19.42
CA ILE A 63 12.76 15.02 18.15
C ILE A 63 11.45 14.91 17.38
N LYS A 64 11.35 15.63 16.26
CA LYS A 64 10.17 15.63 15.39
C LYS A 64 10.30 14.52 14.35
N THR A 65 9.39 13.56 14.44
CA THR A 65 9.34 12.38 13.58
C THR A 65 8.03 12.33 12.82
N LEU A 66 8.10 12.14 11.50
CA LEU A 66 6.94 11.84 10.66
C LEU A 66 7.06 10.43 10.09
N VAL A 67 6.02 9.63 10.27
CA VAL A 67 5.88 8.32 9.64
C VAL A 67 4.68 8.39 8.70
N LEU A 68 4.95 8.27 7.40
CA LEU A 68 3.93 8.21 6.37
C LEU A 68 3.76 6.77 5.92
N SER A 69 2.63 6.17 6.26
CA SER A 69 2.32 4.80 5.88
C SER A 69 0.82 4.52 5.88
N PHE A 70 0.43 3.50 5.13
CA PHE A 70 -0.90 2.90 5.19
C PHE A 70 -0.98 1.75 6.21
N ASN A 71 0.16 1.33 6.78
CA ASN A 71 0.28 0.12 7.57
C ASN A 71 0.16 0.37 9.08
N ARG A 72 -0.82 -0.29 9.71
CA ARG A 72 -1.09 -0.18 11.16
C ARG A 72 -0.01 -0.80 12.04
N THR A 73 0.82 -1.69 11.50
CA THR A 73 1.90 -2.36 12.25
C THR A 73 2.86 -1.35 12.92
N LEU A 74 2.94 -0.14 12.36
CA LEU A 74 3.73 0.98 12.87
C LEU A 74 3.18 1.58 14.16
N SER A 75 1.86 1.58 14.38
CA SER A 75 1.24 2.29 15.51
C SER A 75 1.73 1.79 16.87
N GLY A 76 1.88 0.48 17.04
CA GLY A 76 2.35 -0.09 18.30
C GLY A 76 3.84 0.12 18.57
N TYR A 77 4.66 0.17 17.51
CA TYR A 77 6.07 0.58 17.64
C TYR A 77 6.18 2.05 18.03
N ILE A 78 5.33 2.90 17.44
CA ILE A 78 5.29 4.33 17.74
C ILE A 78 4.83 4.57 19.18
N GLU A 79 3.81 3.85 19.65
CA GLU A 79 3.43 3.85 21.07
C GLU A 79 4.61 3.43 21.97
N GLY A 80 5.38 2.40 21.59
CA GLY A 80 6.61 2.01 22.28
C GLY A 80 7.66 3.13 22.35
N LEU A 81 7.97 3.77 21.22
CA LEU A 81 8.93 4.89 21.16
C LEU A 81 8.53 6.07 22.07
N ILE A 82 7.24 6.41 22.08
CA ILE A 82 6.71 7.49 22.93
C ILE A 82 6.79 7.10 24.42
N ASN A 83 6.46 5.86 24.75
CA ASN A 83 6.50 5.37 26.13
C ASN A 83 7.94 5.26 26.66
N ASP A 84 8.88 4.78 25.86
CA ASP A 84 10.29 4.63 26.27
C ASP A 84 10.95 5.99 26.53
N SER A 85 10.66 6.99 25.69
CA SER A 85 11.17 8.36 25.87
C SER A 85 10.60 9.04 27.12
N THR A 86 9.29 8.88 27.38
CA THR A 86 8.63 9.47 28.56
C THR A 86 9.07 8.83 29.88
N GLN A 87 9.33 7.51 29.91
CA GLN A 87 9.78 6.82 31.12
C GLN A 87 11.26 7.06 31.44
N SER A 88 12.11 7.32 30.44
CA SER A 88 13.55 7.44 30.63
C SER A 88 14.03 8.84 31.00
N GLY A 89 13.13 9.83 31.11
CA GLY A 89 13.51 11.24 31.24
C GLY A 89 14.34 11.75 30.05
N ALA A 90 14.24 11.07 28.90
CA ALA A 90 14.98 11.38 27.69
C ALA A 90 14.31 12.52 26.91
N ILE A 91 14.99 13.02 25.88
CA ILE A 91 14.46 14.07 25.00
C ILE A 91 13.09 13.67 24.46
N PRO A 92 12.07 14.56 24.55
CA PRO A 92 10.72 14.25 24.08
C PRO A 92 10.71 13.89 22.60
N VAL A 93 10.04 12.80 22.24
CA VAL A 93 9.85 12.39 20.84
C VAL A 93 8.43 12.71 20.42
N GLN A 94 8.28 13.56 19.41
CA GLN A 94 7.01 13.88 18.78
C GLN A 94 6.86 13.05 17.52
N VAL A 95 5.92 12.10 17.50
CA VAL A 95 5.68 11.24 16.34
C VAL A 95 4.31 11.53 15.74
N GLU A 96 4.29 11.93 14.48
CA GLU A 96 3.10 11.94 13.64
C GLU A 96 3.07 10.67 12.78
N ASN A 97 1.95 9.94 12.78
CA ASN A 97 1.77 8.71 12.00
C ASN A 97 0.48 8.80 11.17
N ASP A 98 0.63 8.98 9.87
CA ASP A 98 -0.50 9.30 8.99
C ASP A 98 -0.34 8.76 7.57
N THR A 99 -1.46 8.82 6.84
CA THR A 99 -1.38 8.89 5.38
C THR A 99 -1.01 10.31 4.97
N PHE A 100 -0.40 10.48 3.80
CA PHE A 100 -0.08 11.82 3.27
C PHE A 100 -1.29 12.76 3.29
N ALA A 101 -2.45 12.26 2.85
CA ALA A 101 -3.70 13.00 2.79
C ALA A 101 -4.15 13.53 4.16
N ARG A 102 -4.07 12.70 5.21
CA ARG A 102 -4.43 13.11 6.58
C ARG A 102 -3.43 14.10 7.16
N TRP A 103 -2.14 13.86 6.93
CA TRP A 103 -1.08 14.77 7.36
C TRP A 103 -1.25 16.16 6.72
N ALA A 104 -1.42 16.22 5.40
CA ALA A 104 -1.68 17.48 4.70
C ALA A 104 -2.95 18.17 5.21
N ASN A 105 -4.06 17.44 5.35
CA ASN A 105 -5.31 18.01 5.83
C ASN A 105 -5.21 18.52 7.27
N ARG A 106 -4.49 17.83 8.17
CA ARG A 106 -4.27 18.29 9.55
C ARG A 106 -3.55 19.65 9.59
N HIS A 107 -2.51 19.80 8.78
CA HIS A 107 -1.66 21.00 8.82
C HIS A 107 -2.22 22.18 8.01
N LEU A 108 -3.11 21.91 7.05
CA LEU A 108 -3.76 22.94 6.24
C LEU A 108 -5.15 23.32 6.74
N ASN A 109 -5.89 22.35 7.30
CA ASN A 109 -7.25 22.51 7.80
C ASN A 109 -8.21 23.16 6.79
N THR A 110 -8.22 22.65 5.55
CA THR A 110 -9.06 23.17 4.45
C THR A 110 -10.23 22.26 4.14
N ASN A 111 -11.32 22.85 3.64
CA ASN A 111 -12.50 22.10 3.22
C ASN A 111 -12.23 21.43 1.87
N LEU A 112 -12.54 20.14 1.77
CA LEU A 112 -12.33 19.36 0.56
C LEU A 112 -13.62 19.29 -0.27
N ILE A 113 -13.48 19.44 -1.59
CA ILE A 113 -14.54 19.13 -2.54
C ILE A 113 -14.89 17.63 -2.47
N ASN A 114 -16.17 17.29 -2.65
CA ASN A 114 -16.60 15.90 -2.71
C ASN A 114 -16.18 15.27 -4.05
N ASP A 115 -15.79 13.99 -4.02
CA ASP A 115 -15.44 13.21 -5.21
C ASP A 115 -16.53 13.29 -6.29
N SER A 116 -17.82 13.18 -5.94
CA SER A 116 -18.91 13.26 -6.94
C SER A 116 -19.00 14.64 -7.62
N GLU A 117 -18.73 15.71 -6.88
CA GLU A 117 -18.73 17.08 -7.43
C GLU A 117 -17.51 17.31 -8.33
N ARG A 118 -16.35 16.80 -7.91
CA ARG A 118 -15.12 16.81 -8.70
C ARG A 118 -15.28 16.03 -10.01
N GLU A 119 -15.84 14.83 -9.94
CA GLU A 119 -16.11 13.99 -11.11
C GLU A 119 -17.08 14.68 -12.07
N LEU A 120 -18.17 15.27 -11.56
CA LEU A 120 -19.14 16.01 -12.35
C LEU A 120 -18.50 17.23 -13.04
N TYR A 121 -17.61 17.95 -12.35
CA TYR A 121 -16.87 19.08 -12.94
C TYR A 121 -16.06 18.63 -14.16
N PHE A 122 -15.25 17.57 -14.00
CA PHE A 122 -14.42 17.08 -15.10
C PHE A 122 -15.23 16.42 -16.21
N GLN A 123 -16.29 15.70 -15.88
CA GLN A 123 -17.21 15.14 -16.87
C GLN A 123 -17.78 16.24 -17.78
N ASN A 124 -18.24 17.36 -17.20
CA ASN A 124 -18.80 18.47 -17.97
C ASN A 124 -17.75 19.17 -18.83
N LYS A 125 -16.55 19.40 -18.28
CA LYS A 125 -15.47 20.12 -18.97
C LYS A 125 -14.76 19.29 -20.05
N CYS A 126 -14.64 17.99 -19.84
CA CYS A 126 -13.89 17.09 -20.72
C CYS A 126 -14.77 16.31 -21.70
N ARG A 127 -16.10 16.47 -21.65
CA ARG A 127 -17.05 15.73 -22.52
C ARG A 127 -16.70 15.80 -24.01
N ALA A 128 -16.24 16.97 -24.47
CA ALA A 128 -15.88 17.18 -25.87
C ALA A 128 -14.60 16.45 -26.32
N LEU A 129 -13.81 15.93 -25.37
CA LEU A 129 -12.57 15.20 -25.68
C LEU A 129 -12.84 13.75 -26.13
N GLY A 130 -14.04 13.21 -25.89
CA GLY A 130 -14.43 11.88 -26.35
C GLY A 130 -13.74 10.71 -25.62
N TYR A 131 -13.04 10.96 -24.51
CA TYR A 131 -12.47 9.90 -23.66
C TYR A 131 -13.45 9.48 -22.56
N ASP A 132 -13.27 8.26 -22.06
CA ASP A 132 -13.95 7.79 -20.86
C ASP A 132 -13.63 8.67 -19.63
N LEU A 133 -14.61 8.85 -18.75
CA LEU A 133 -14.49 9.71 -17.58
C LEU A 133 -13.38 9.24 -16.63
N LYS A 134 -13.28 7.92 -16.39
CA LYS A 134 -12.26 7.35 -15.52
C LYS A 134 -10.88 7.63 -16.07
N PHE A 135 -10.69 7.45 -17.37
CA PHE A 135 -9.43 7.77 -18.04
C PHE A 135 -9.04 9.24 -17.86
N ILE A 136 -9.98 10.17 -18.06
CA ILE A 136 -9.74 11.61 -17.88
C ILE A 136 -9.30 11.93 -16.45
N ILE A 137 -10.03 11.41 -15.46
CA ILE A 137 -9.71 11.64 -14.04
C ILE A 137 -8.31 11.12 -13.73
N ASP A 138 -8.01 9.88 -14.16
CA ASP A 138 -6.70 9.27 -13.95
C ASP A 138 -5.58 10.08 -14.62
N GLU A 139 -5.82 10.67 -15.80
CA GLU A 139 -4.83 11.47 -16.51
C GLU A 139 -4.60 12.84 -15.85
N ILE A 140 -5.67 13.46 -15.35
CA ILE A 140 -5.59 14.70 -14.56
C ILE A 140 -4.84 14.43 -13.25
N ASP A 141 -5.10 13.29 -12.61
CA ASP A 141 -4.40 12.87 -11.39
C ASP A 141 -2.92 12.58 -11.63
N TYR A 142 -2.60 11.97 -12.77
CA TYR A 142 -1.22 11.78 -13.21
C TYR A 142 -0.50 13.13 -13.42
N LEU A 143 -1.10 14.04 -14.20
CA LEU A 143 -0.58 15.38 -14.48
C LEU A 143 -0.32 16.16 -13.18
N ARG A 144 -1.33 16.26 -12.32
CA ARG A 144 -1.27 17.04 -11.07
C ARG A 144 -0.49 16.35 -9.96
N GLY A 145 -0.33 15.04 -10.03
CA GLY A 145 0.56 14.30 -9.14
C GLY A 145 2.03 14.46 -9.51
N ARG A 146 2.35 14.63 -10.80
CA ARG A 146 3.74 14.65 -11.29
C ARG A 146 4.36 16.04 -11.34
N PHE A 147 3.61 17.05 -11.81
CA PHE A 147 4.15 18.39 -12.06
C PHE A 147 3.59 19.42 -11.08
N PRO A 148 4.42 20.31 -10.51
CA PRO A 148 3.92 21.48 -9.80
C PRO A 148 3.06 22.35 -10.73
N HIS A 149 2.09 23.09 -10.17
CA HIS A 149 1.20 23.94 -10.96
C HIS A 149 1.93 24.94 -11.87
N SER A 150 3.06 25.46 -11.40
CA SER A 150 3.91 26.41 -12.14
C SER A 150 4.64 25.78 -13.33
N ASP A 151 4.65 24.46 -13.45
CA ASP A 151 5.48 23.69 -14.38
C ASP A 151 4.68 22.65 -15.17
N LEU A 152 3.35 22.82 -15.24
CA LEU A 152 2.44 21.93 -15.98
C LEU A 152 2.82 21.81 -17.47
N GLU A 153 3.47 22.82 -18.06
CA GLU A 153 3.89 22.81 -19.46
C GLU A 153 4.85 21.67 -19.80
N ARG A 154 5.63 21.15 -18.82
CA ARG A 154 6.48 19.97 -19.04
C ARG A 154 5.70 18.74 -19.48
N TYR A 155 4.43 18.66 -19.10
CA TYR A 155 3.56 17.56 -19.53
C TYR A 155 3.42 17.48 -21.05
N LEU A 156 3.54 18.59 -21.78
CA LEU A 156 3.44 18.58 -23.24
C LEU A 156 4.52 17.73 -23.93
N ALA A 157 5.72 17.66 -23.33
CA ALA A 157 6.89 16.98 -23.90
C ALA A 157 7.29 15.69 -23.15
N THR A 158 6.71 15.45 -21.97
CA THR A 158 7.10 14.29 -21.14
C THR A 158 6.53 12.99 -21.69
N GLU A 159 7.32 11.91 -21.65
CA GLU A 159 6.83 10.57 -21.94
C GLU A 159 5.78 10.13 -20.91
N ARG A 160 4.68 9.54 -21.37
CA ARG A 160 3.58 9.06 -20.50
C ARG A 160 3.89 7.67 -19.94
N THR A 161 5.03 7.56 -19.25
CA THR A 161 5.51 6.31 -18.65
C THR A 161 4.45 5.69 -17.74
N GLY A 162 4.17 4.39 -17.91
CA GLY A 162 3.17 3.67 -17.11
C GLY A 162 1.69 3.95 -17.43
N ARG A 163 1.38 4.62 -18.56
CA ARG A 163 -0.01 4.98 -18.94
C ARG A 163 -0.55 4.26 -20.18
N GLY A 164 0.22 3.32 -20.73
CA GLY A 164 -0.12 2.62 -21.98
C GLY A 164 0.00 3.51 -23.22
N LEU A 165 -0.08 2.88 -24.39
CA LEU A 165 -0.05 3.57 -25.70
C LEU A 165 -1.44 4.04 -26.14
N SER A 166 -2.51 3.49 -25.54
CA SER A 166 -3.90 3.77 -25.85
C SER A 166 -4.69 4.11 -24.58
N PRO A 167 -5.62 5.08 -24.63
CA PRO A 167 -5.87 5.97 -25.76
C PRO A 167 -4.74 7.01 -25.92
N GLN A 168 -4.49 7.39 -27.17
CA GLN A 168 -3.44 8.36 -27.49
C GLN A 168 -3.86 9.75 -26.99
N VAL A 169 -3.02 10.35 -26.13
CA VAL A 169 -3.19 11.73 -25.68
C VAL A 169 -2.24 12.62 -26.46
N THR A 170 -2.78 13.20 -27.52
CA THR A 170 -2.06 14.11 -28.42
C THR A 170 -1.60 15.36 -27.68
N ARG A 171 -0.60 16.07 -28.21
CA ARG A 171 -0.12 17.33 -27.63
C ARG A 171 -1.25 18.37 -27.48
N GLN A 172 -2.20 18.40 -28.42
CA GLN A 172 -3.38 19.27 -28.33
C GLN A 172 -4.28 18.88 -27.16
N THR A 173 -4.57 17.59 -26.99
CA THR A 173 -5.32 17.08 -25.82
C THR A 173 -4.61 17.45 -24.52
N ARG A 174 -3.28 17.30 -24.45
CA ARG A 174 -2.50 17.67 -23.27
C ARG A 174 -2.64 19.15 -22.92
N GLN A 175 -2.59 20.03 -23.92
CA GLN A 175 -2.81 21.46 -23.71
C GLN A 175 -4.20 21.73 -23.12
N ILE A 176 -5.24 21.12 -23.69
CA ILE A 176 -6.61 21.28 -23.21
C ILE A 176 -6.73 20.81 -21.75
N LEU A 177 -6.11 19.67 -21.40
CA LEU A 177 -6.10 19.19 -20.01
C LEU A 177 -5.39 20.16 -19.05
N ILE A 178 -4.26 20.75 -19.46
CA ILE A 178 -3.56 21.78 -18.66
C ILE A 178 -4.48 22.99 -18.43
N ASP A 179 -5.15 23.47 -19.47
CA ASP A 179 -6.03 24.63 -19.39
C ASP A 179 -7.25 24.34 -18.48
N ILE A 180 -7.84 23.15 -18.58
CA ILE A 180 -8.91 22.68 -17.69
C ILE A 180 -8.41 22.59 -16.24
N VAL A 181 -7.21 22.09 -15.99
CA VAL A 181 -6.63 22.03 -14.63
C VAL A 181 -6.43 23.42 -14.03
N ARG A 182 -5.98 24.39 -14.83
CA ARG A 182 -5.87 25.80 -14.41
C ARG A 182 -7.25 26.40 -14.10
N GLU A 183 -8.24 26.15 -14.94
CA GLU A 183 -9.62 26.59 -14.69
C GLU A 183 -10.19 25.97 -13.42
N TYR A 184 -9.96 24.67 -13.23
CA TYR A 184 -10.41 23.93 -12.05
C TYR A 184 -9.81 24.48 -10.75
N LYS A 185 -8.51 24.79 -10.74
CA LYS A 185 -7.88 25.45 -9.58
C LYS A 185 -8.53 26.80 -9.26
N ASN A 186 -8.83 27.60 -10.29
CA ASN A 186 -9.54 28.86 -10.10
C ASN A 186 -10.97 28.67 -9.58
N HIS A 187 -11.65 27.60 -10.03
CA HIS A 187 -12.97 27.23 -9.53
C HIS A 187 -12.93 26.86 -8.05
N LEU A 188 -12.00 26.00 -7.63
CA LEU A 188 -11.77 25.63 -6.24
C LEU A 188 -11.50 26.87 -5.36
N ASN A 189 -10.58 27.75 -5.80
CA ASN A 189 -10.24 28.97 -5.10
C ASN A 189 -11.47 29.89 -4.86
N ARG A 190 -12.36 30.02 -5.85
CA ARG A 190 -13.58 30.84 -5.73
C ARG A 190 -14.58 30.28 -4.73
N GLN A 191 -14.61 28.96 -4.55
CA GLN A 191 -15.49 28.29 -3.60
C GLN A 191 -14.86 28.13 -2.21
N GLY A 192 -13.59 28.49 -2.04
CA GLY A 192 -12.86 28.26 -0.79
C GLY A 192 -12.68 26.76 -0.48
N LEU A 193 -12.64 25.94 -1.53
CA LEU A 193 -12.45 24.49 -1.44
C LEU A 193 -11.05 24.12 -1.92
N ASP A 194 -10.56 22.99 -1.43
CA ASP A 194 -9.39 22.31 -1.94
C ASP A 194 -9.76 20.92 -2.46
N ASP A 195 -8.85 20.33 -3.19
CA ASP A 195 -8.78 18.88 -3.35
C ASP A 195 -7.40 18.37 -2.90
N TRP A 196 -7.20 17.06 -2.93
CA TRP A 196 -5.96 16.43 -2.43
C TRP A 196 -4.69 16.94 -3.11
N HIS A 197 -4.75 17.23 -4.42
CA HIS A 197 -3.62 17.78 -5.16
C HIS A 197 -3.37 19.25 -4.81
N THR A 198 -4.43 20.03 -4.58
CA THR A 198 -4.31 21.43 -4.11
C THR A 198 -3.69 21.48 -2.72
N GLN A 199 -4.09 20.59 -1.82
CA GLN A 199 -3.45 20.45 -0.51
C GLN A 199 -1.97 20.07 -0.65
N CYS A 200 -1.64 19.13 -1.54
CA CYS A 200 -0.25 18.76 -1.81
C CYS A 200 0.58 19.97 -2.29
N GLU A 201 0.06 20.75 -3.25
CA GLU A 201 0.71 21.98 -3.73
C GLU A 201 0.93 23.00 -2.59
N LYS A 202 -0.06 23.16 -1.70
CA LYS A 202 0.07 24.04 -0.52
C LYS A 202 1.14 23.54 0.45
N MET A 203 1.29 22.23 0.63
CA MET A 203 2.36 21.66 1.47
C MET A 203 3.76 21.88 0.85
N ILE A 204 3.88 21.85 -0.49
CA ILE A 204 5.15 22.18 -1.18
C ILE A 204 5.59 23.62 -0.88
N THR A 205 4.67 24.58 -0.75
CA THR A 205 5.00 26.00 -0.56
C THR A 205 4.85 26.48 0.88
N ARG A 206 4.43 25.61 1.80
CA ARG A 206 4.26 25.94 3.22
C ARG A 206 5.63 26.11 3.87
N GLN A 207 5.72 26.93 4.92
CA GLN A 207 6.90 26.94 5.78
C GLN A 207 7.20 25.53 6.32
N SER A 208 8.48 25.14 6.30
CA SER A 208 8.90 23.82 6.79
C SER A 208 8.38 23.56 8.21
N LEU A 209 7.94 22.31 8.45
CA LEU A 209 7.48 21.87 9.77
C LEU A 209 8.68 21.41 10.64
N GLY A 210 9.84 21.23 10.00
CA GLY A 210 11.12 20.93 10.64
C GLY A 210 11.17 19.54 11.23
N TYR A 211 10.89 18.50 10.44
CA TYR A 211 11.07 17.12 10.88
C TYR A 211 12.57 16.73 10.87
N ASP A 212 13.02 16.12 11.97
CA ASP A 212 14.34 15.52 12.10
C ASP A 212 14.39 14.18 11.35
N ILE A 213 13.29 13.41 11.44
CA ILE A 213 13.18 12.07 10.87
C ILE A 213 11.89 11.98 10.07
N ILE A 214 11.99 11.52 8.82
CA ILE A 214 10.82 11.10 8.03
C ILE A 214 11.01 9.67 7.55
N VAL A 215 10.01 8.83 7.79
CA VAL A 215 9.91 7.48 7.23
C VAL A 215 8.73 7.46 6.28
N VAL A 216 8.98 7.09 5.02
CA VAL A 216 7.94 6.95 3.99
C VAL A 216 7.87 5.48 3.61
N ASP A 217 6.80 4.83 4.04
CA ASP A 217 6.51 3.43 3.73
C ASP A 217 5.77 3.32 2.39
N GLU A 218 5.97 2.22 1.68
CA GLU A 218 5.37 1.99 0.34
C GLU A 218 5.55 3.21 -0.60
N THR A 219 6.78 3.73 -0.68
CA THR A 219 7.07 5.02 -1.36
C THR A 219 6.67 5.01 -2.84
N GLN A 220 6.61 3.85 -3.48
CA GLN A 220 6.08 3.67 -4.83
C GLN A 220 4.67 4.23 -5.03
N ASP A 221 3.86 4.31 -3.96
CA ASP A 221 2.48 4.78 -3.99
C ASP A 221 2.39 6.31 -3.88
N PHE A 222 3.53 7.01 -3.76
CA PHE A 222 3.58 8.46 -3.68
C PHE A 222 3.77 9.08 -5.06
N SER A 223 3.12 10.23 -5.30
CA SER A 223 3.35 11.04 -6.49
C SER A 223 4.58 11.95 -6.32
N ALA A 224 5.11 12.47 -7.43
CA ALA A 224 6.28 13.34 -7.39
C ALA A 224 6.05 14.59 -6.53
N ASN A 225 4.85 15.18 -6.61
CA ASN A 225 4.47 16.32 -5.79
C ASN A 225 4.36 15.96 -4.30
N GLN A 226 3.91 14.76 -3.95
CA GLN A 226 3.89 14.33 -2.56
C GLN A 226 5.31 14.18 -2.01
N ILE A 227 6.24 13.64 -2.81
CA ILE A 227 7.66 13.61 -2.45
C ILE A 227 8.21 15.03 -2.26
N ARG A 228 7.95 15.96 -3.19
CA ARG A 228 8.36 17.38 -3.04
C ARG A 228 7.83 18.01 -1.76
N ALA A 229 6.56 17.76 -1.42
CA ALA A 229 5.97 18.23 -0.19
C ALA A 229 6.69 17.68 1.04
N ILE A 230 6.97 16.37 1.08
CA ILE A 230 7.72 15.73 2.16
C ILE A 230 9.09 16.39 2.35
N LEU A 231 9.83 16.61 1.26
CA LEU A 231 11.17 17.19 1.30
C LEU A 231 11.17 18.62 1.84
N ASN A 232 10.17 19.42 1.48
CA ASN A 232 10.03 20.79 1.98
C ASN A 232 9.90 20.88 3.51
N HIS A 233 9.49 19.79 4.17
CA HIS A 233 9.27 19.75 5.61
C HIS A 233 10.41 19.11 6.42
N LEU A 234 11.52 18.71 5.77
CA LEU A 234 12.74 18.26 6.45
C LEU A 234 13.53 19.44 7.04
N LYS A 235 14.32 19.18 8.09
CA LYS A 235 15.42 20.06 8.53
C LYS A 235 16.64 19.92 7.60
N GLU A 236 17.65 20.77 7.80
CA GLU A 236 18.93 20.67 7.08
C GLU A 236 19.70 19.39 7.42
N ASP A 237 19.84 19.07 8.71
CA ASP A 237 20.36 17.78 9.16
C ASP A 237 19.19 16.83 9.45
N PHE A 238 18.95 15.90 8.53
CA PHE A 238 17.76 15.06 8.54
C PHE A 238 18.07 13.57 8.34
N TYR A 239 17.09 12.74 8.68
CA TYR A 239 17.07 11.32 8.39
C TYR A 239 15.82 10.98 7.57
N LEU A 240 16.00 10.69 6.28
CA LEU A 240 14.90 10.31 5.40
C LEU A 240 15.03 8.84 5.03
N THR A 241 14.02 8.04 5.36
CA THR A 241 13.98 6.61 5.01
C THR A 241 12.85 6.35 4.03
N PHE A 242 13.19 5.93 2.81
CA PHE A 242 12.24 5.42 1.82
C PHE A 242 12.19 3.90 1.88
N VAL A 243 10.99 3.34 2.04
CA VAL A 243 10.74 1.92 1.93
C VAL A 243 10.06 1.64 0.59
N ILE A 244 10.68 0.78 -0.23
CA ILE A 244 10.25 0.51 -1.61
C ILE A 244 10.24 -1.00 -1.84
N ASP A 245 9.28 -1.50 -2.62
CA ASP A 245 9.35 -2.90 -3.08
C ASP A 245 10.44 -3.10 -4.16
N THR A 246 11.16 -4.23 -4.14
CA THR A 246 12.24 -4.52 -5.11
C THR A 246 11.76 -4.74 -6.53
N ILE A 247 10.50 -5.15 -6.72
CA ILE A 247 10.00 -5.61 -8.04
C ILE A 247 9.29 -4.49 -8.79
N GLN A 248 8.96 -3.41 -8.07
CA GLN A 248 8.50 -2.16 -8.66
C GLN A 248 9.72 -1.37 -9.11
N ARG A 249 9.65 -0.76 -10.30
CA ARG A 249 10.77 0.01 -10.83
C ARG A 249 11.14 1.11 -9.84
N LEU A 250 12.39 1.56 -9.92
CA LEU A 250 12.93 2.70 -9.17
C LEU A 250 12.19 4.03 -9.42
N TYR A 251 11.13 4.03 -10.23
CA TYR A 251 10.35 5.15 -10.70
C TYR A 251 8.91 5.03 -10.16
N PRO A 252 8.61 5.61 -8.98
CA PRO A 252 7.25 5.63 -8.45
C PRO A 252 6.32 6.28 -9.48
N ARG A 253 5.21 5.63 -9.85
CA ARG A 253 4.15 6.22 -10.70
C ARG A 253 4.66 6.96 -11.96
N GLY A 254 5.72 6.45 -12.60
CA GLY A 254 6.24 6.95 -13.87
C GLY A 254 7.16 8.17 -13.80
N PHE A 255 7.54 8.69 -12.61
CA PHE A 255 8.49 9.81 -12.48
C PHE A 255 9.88 9.38 -12.01
N THR A 256 10.89 10.21 -12.31
CA THR A 256 12.27 10.02 -11.81
C THR A 256 12.52 10.77 -10.51
N TRP A 257 13.35 10.23 -9.60
CA TRP A 257 13.72 10.94 -8.37
C TRP A 257 14.27 12.34 -8.61
N ALA A 258 15.03 12.52 -9.71
CA ALA A 258 15.55 13.82 -10.12
C ALA A 258 14.45 14.86 -10.37
N GLU A 259 13.28 14.45 -10.88
CA GLU A 259 12.13 15.35 -11.05
C GLU A 259 11.64 15.89 -9.71
N THR A 260 11.74 15.11 -8.63
CA THR A 260 11.34 15.55 -7.27
C THR A 260 12.34 16.48 -6.61
N GLY A 261 13.52 16.67 -7.21
CA GLY A 261 14.63 17.42 -6.61
C GLY A 261 15.56 16.56 -5.74
N LEU A 262 15.38 15.23 -5.73
CA LEU A 262 16.26 14.32 -4.99
C LEU A 262 17.45 13.87 -5.82
N ASP A 263 18.65 14.06 -5.27
CA ASP A 263 19.85 13.36 -5.75
C ASP A 263 19.99 12.02 -5.01
N MET A 264 19.69 10.95 -5.73
CA MET A 264 19.74 9.60 -5.20
C MET A 264 21.13 8.95 -5.27
N ARG A 265 22.15 9.65 -5.80
CA ARG A 265 23.53 9.14 -5.87
C ARG A 265 24.20 9.07 -4.51
N SER A 266 23.85 9.99 -3.61
CA SER A 266 24.33 10.03 -2.23
C SER A 266 23.51 9.16 -1.27
N ALA A 267 22.39 8.59 -1.74
CA ALA A 267 21.54 7.75 -0.92
C ALA A 267 22.21 6.42 -0.57
N THR A 268 21.99 5.94 0.66
CA THR A 268 22.44 4.61 1.08
C THR A 268 21.35 3.59 0.77
N TYR A 269 21.72 2.50 0.10
CA TYR A 269 20.78 1.45 -0.32
C TYR A 269 20.96 0.18 0.50
N PHE A 270 19.86 -0.35 1.00
CA PHE A 270 19.78 -1.67 1.60
C PHE A 270 18.81 -2.53 0.80
N ARG A 271 19.19 -3.79 0.56
CA ARG A 271 18.34 -4.77 -0.12
C ARG A 271 18.12 -5.97 0.80
N LEU A 272 16.89 -6.13 1.25
CA LEU A 272 16.39 -7.32 1.92
C LEU A 272 16.01 -8.34 0.85
N ARG A 273 16.55 -9.53 0.96
CA ARG A 273 16.44 -10.60 -0.04
C ARG A 273 15.51 -11.69 0.46
N GLU A 274 15.62 -12.04 1.74
CA GLU A 274 14.87 -13.14 2.33
C GLU A 274 13.37 -12.78 2.49
N ASN A 275 12.48 -13.61 1.95
CA ASN A 275 11.05 -13.54 2.25
C ASN A 275 10.77 -14.44 3.47
N HIS A 276 10.54 -13.82 4.63
CA HIS A 276 10.23 -14.54 5.87
C HIS A 276 8.73 -14.70 6.12
N ARG A 277 7.88 -14.15 5.25
CA ARG A 277 6.43 -14.08 5.48
C ARG A 277 5.74 -15.38 5.10
N ASN A 278 5.97 -15.85 3.88
CA ASN A 278 5.21 -16.96 3.30
C ASN A 278 5.93 -18.30 3.53
N THR A 279 5.21 -19.40 3.30
CA THR A 279 5.84 -20.71 3.12
C THR A 279 6.22 -20.91 1.65
N ILE A 280 7.15 -21.83 1.38
CA ILE A 280 7.56 -22.22 0.02
C ILE A 280 6.35 -22.67 -0.80
N GLU A 281 5.39 -23.36 -0.16
CA GLU A 281 4.17 -23.84 -0.78
C GLU A 281 3.23 -22.69 -1.18
N ILE A 282 3.03 -21.70 -0.31
CA ILE A 282 2.23 -20.50 -0.61
C ILE A 282 2.90 -19.69 -1.73
N ALA A 283 4.21 -19.54 -1.65
CA ALA A 283 5.00 -18.80 -2.63
C ALA A 283 4.94 -19.46 -4.03
N ALA A 284 5.05 -20.79 -4.08
CA ALA A 284 4.93 -21.57 -5.32
C ALA A 284 3.52 -21.44 -5.93
N PHE A 285 2.47 -21.50 -5.10
CA PHE A 285 1.08 -21.35 -5.56
C PHE A 285 0.79 -19.93 -6.10
N ALA A 286 1.25 -18.89 -5.40
CA ALA A 286 1.12 -17.51 -5.88
C ALA A 286 1.93 -17.26 -7.17
N SER A 287 3.12 -17.85 -7.28
CA SER A 287 3.98 -17.76 -8.47
C SER A 287 3.27 -18.29 -9.72
N SER A 288 2.56 -19.42 -9.60
CA SER A 288 1.90 -20.06 -10.74
C SER A 288 0.87 -19.14 -11.38
N ILE A 289 0.17 -18.35 -10.57
CA ILE A 289 -0.85 -17.39 -11.02
C ILE A 289 -0.21 -16.23 -11.78
N THR A 290 1.03 -15.87 -11.45
CA THR A 290 1.78 -14.78 -12.11
C THR A 290 2.67 -15.23 -13.27
N GLN A 291 2.74 -16.53 -13.57
CA GLN A 291 3.63 -17.06 -14.60
C GLN A 291 3.30 -16.47 -15.99
N GLY A 292 4.32 -16.00 -16.71
CA GLY A 292 4.16 -15.39 -18.03
C GLY A 292 3.67 -13.93 -18.01
N LEU A 293 3.42 -13.34 -16.83
CA LEU A 293 3.25 -11.90 -16.71
C LEU A 293 4.63 -11.23 -16.88
N THR A 294 4.72 -10.25 -17.77
CA THR A 294 5.84 -9.31 -17.73
C THR A 294 5.81 -8.60 -16.39
N ILE A 295 7.00 -8.34 -15.84
CA ILE A 295 7.16 -7.45 -14.69
C ILE A 295 6.83 -6.04 -15.20
N ASP A 296 5.55 -5.68 -15.19
CA ASP A 296 5.12 -4.32 -15.53
C ASP A 296 5.49 -3.36 -14.39
N ASP A 297 5.47 -2.06 -14.72
CA ASP A 297 5.88 -0.92 -13.90
C ASP A 297 5.35 -0.93 -12.45
N ASP A 298 4.20 -1.58 -12.22
CA ASP A 298 3.48 -1.62 -10.95
C ASP A 298 3.89 -2.78 -10.03
N GLY A 299 4.87 -3.61 -10.43
CA GLY A 299 5.62 -4.60 -9.63
C GLY A 299 4.84 -5.36 -8.54
N SER A 300 3.64 -5.79 -8.89
CA SER A 300 2.73 -6.57 -8.04
C SER A 300 3.05 -8.08 -8.04
N VAL A 301 4.02 -8.51 -8.84
CA VAL A 301 4.56 -9.87 -8.78
C VAL A 301 5.58 -9.88 -7.64
N SER A 302 5.39 -10.72 -6.63
CA SER A 302 6.38 -10.88 -5.56
C SER A 302 7.47 -11.88 -6.01
N ASP A 303 8.70 -11.71 -5.55
CA ASP A 303 9.79 -12.65 -5.84
C ASP A 303 9.66 -13.78 -4.85
N PHE A 304 8.95 -14.80 -5.28
CA PHE A 304 8.60 -15.98 -4.50
C PHE A 304 9.76 -16.98 -4.36
N THR A 305 10.91 -16.71 -5.00
CA THR A 305 12.04 -17.64 -5.08
C THR A 305 12.91 -17.69 -3.82
N GLN A 306 12.70 -16.77 -2.87
CA GLN A 306 13.59 -16.56 -1.72
C GLN A 306 12.92 -16.85 -0.37
N THR A 307 11.98 -17.80 -0.36
CA THR A 307 11.30 -18.29 0.84
C THR A 307 12.03 -19.51 1.39
N THR A 308 12.27 -19.56 2.71
CA THR A 308 13.03 -20.66 3.35
C THR A 308 12.19 -21.54 4.27
N ARG A 309 10.95 -21.16 4.54
CA ARG A 309 10.04 -21.86 5.46
C ARG A 309 9.10 -22.80 4.71
N HIS A 310 8.94 -24.03 5.18
CA HIS A 310 7.93 -24.96 4.69
C HIS A 310 6.66 -24.94 5.55
N GLY A 311 5.52 -25.25 4.94
CA GLY A 311 4.24 -25.43 5.62
C GLY A 311 3.27 -26.29 4.81
N ARG A 312 1.98 -26.14 5.07
CA ARG A 312 0.94 -26.89 4.35
C ARG A 312 0.75 -26.33 2.95
N LYS A 313 0.36 -27.20 2.01
CA LYS A 313 -0.08 -26.73 0.69
C LYS A 313 -1.36 -25.91 0.84
N PRO A 314 -1.53 -24.84 0.03
CA PRO A 314 -2.83 -24.20 -0.16
C PRO A 314 -3.92 -25.22 -0.50
N ILE A 315 -5.13 -24.98 -0.02
CA ILE A 315 -6.29 -25.84 -0.29
C ILE A 315 -7.17 -25.15 -1.32
N VAL A 316 -7.58 -25.89 -2.35
CA VAL A 316 -8.53 -25.44 -3.36
C VAL A 316 -9.80 -26.28 -3.25
N CYS A 317 -10.88 -25.64 -2.83
CA CYS A 317 -12.18 -26.25 -2.61
C CYS A 317 -13.11 -26.05 -3.81
N LYS A 318 -13.59 -27.15 -4.39
CA LYS A 318 -14.54 -27.17 -5.50
C LYS A 318 -15.91 -27.62 -5.01
N GLY A 319 -16.89 -26.73 -5.04
CA GLY A 319 -18.25 -27.02 -4.58
C GLY A 319 -19.15 -25.80 -4.57
N LEU A 320 -20.37 -25.92 -4.03
CA LEU A 320 -21.27 -24.78 -3.88
C LEU A 320 -20.70 -23.75 -2.90
N TYR A 321 -21.06 -22.49 -3.07
CA TYR A 321 -20.55 -21.42 -2.21
C TYR A 321 -20.88 -21.64 -0.72
N SER A 322 -22.06 -22.19 -0.42
CA SER A 322 -22.45 -22.56 0.95
C SER A 322 -21.56 -23.65 1.54
N GLU A 323 -21.13 -24.62 0.73
CA GLU A 323 -20.25 -25.72 1.15
C GLU A 323 -18.84 -25.20 1.39
N GLN A 324 -18.35 -24.32 0.52
CA GLN A 324 -17.08 -23.61 0.69
C GLN A 324 -17.04 -22.81 2.00
N VAL A 325 -18.11 -22.07 2.31
CA VAL A 325 -18.19 -21.30 3.56
C VAL A 325 -18.22 -22.25 4.77
N ARG A 326 -19.03 -23.31 4.73
CA ARG A 326 -19.06 -24.34 5.78
C ARG A 326 -17.67 -24.96 6.01
N PHE A 327 -16.97 -25.31 4.94
CA PHE A 327 -15.61 -25.85 5.01
C PHE A 327 -14.65 -24.85 5.67
N ALA A 328 -14.69 -23.58 5.29
CA ALA A 328 -13.85 -22.55 5.89
C ALA A 328 -14.12 -22.35 7.38
N ILE A 329 -15.39 -22.40 7.81
CA ILE A 329 -15.76 -22.29 9.23
C ILE A 329 -15.24 -23.50 10.01
N ASN A 330 -15.42 -24.72 9.50
CA ASN A 330 -14.87 -25.92 10.13
C ASN A 330 -13.35 -25.86 10.24
N TYR A 331 -12.67 -25.41 9.18
CA TYR A 331 -11.22 -25.22 9.19
C TYR A 331 -10.78 -24.26 10.31
N ILE A 332 -11.48 -23.14 10.50
CA ILE A 332 -11.19 -22.19 11.57
C ILE A 332 -11.34 -22.84 12.95
N HIS A 333 -12.38 -23.65 13.17
CA HIS A 333 -12.58 -24.33 14.45
C HIS A 333 -11.55 -25.44 14.72
N GLU A 334 -11.13 -26.16 13.69
CA GLU A 334 -10.29 -27.36 13.84
C GLU A 334 -8.79 -27.06 13.79
N SER A 335 -8.38 -26.01 13.06
CA SER A 335 -6.98 -25.80 12.67
C SER A 335 -6.42 -24.42 13.00
N VAL A 336 -7.19 -23.50 13.61
CA VAL A 336 -6.74 -22.14 13.91
C VAL A 336 -6.91 -21.80 15.39
N ASP A 337 -5.83 -21.38 16.05
CA ASP A 337 -5.90 -20.79 17.40
C ASP A 337 -6.19 -19.29 17.30
N LEU A 338 -7.47 -18.93 17.30
CA LEU A 338 -7.93 -17.54 17.23
C LEU A 338 -7.49 -16.66 18.42
N ASN A 339 -6.77 -17.17 19.42
CA ASN A 339 -6.14 -16.33 20.45
C ASN A 339 -4.80 -15.74 19.98
N THR A 340 -4.13 -16.39 19.04
CA THR A 340 -2.80 -16.01 18.56
C THR A 340 -2.75 -15.78 17.06
N GLU A 341 -3.57 -16.47 16.30
CA GLU A 341 -3.56 -16.49 14.84
C GLU A 341 -4.69 -15.64 14.27
N SER A 342 -4.41 -15.05 13.12
CA SER A 342 -5.30 -14.14 12.40
C SER A 342 -5.82 -14.77 11.11
N VAL A 343 -7.09 -14.53 10.81
CA VAL A 343 -7.78 -15.04 9.60
C VAL A 343 -8.31 -13.87 8.80
N ALA A 344 -8.09 -13.87 7.49
CA ALA A 344 -8.71 -12.91 6.58
C ALA A 344 -9.56 -13.60 5.52
N PHE A 345 -10.83 -13.23 5.45
CA PHE A 345 -11.66 -13.47 4.28
C PHE A 345 -11.46 -12.32 3.29
N LEU A 346 -10.88 -12.64 2.13
CA LEU A 346 -10.60 -11.67 1.08
C LEU A 346 -11.52 -11.85 -0.12
N LYS A 347 -12.06 -10.75 -0.64
CA LYS A 347 -12.89 -10.70 -1.86
C LYS A 347 -12.42 -9.59 -2.81
N PRO A 348 -12.69 -9.68 -4.12
CA PRO A 348 -12.39 -8.57 -5.04
C PRO A 348 -13.16 -7.30 -4.70
N MET A 349 -14.44 -7.46 -4.34
CA MET A 349 -15.38 -6.38 -4.06
C MET A 349 -15.89 -6.44 -2.61
N GLY A 350 -16.21 -5.27 -2.06
CA GLY A 350 -16.74 -5.10 -0.70
C GLY A 350 -18.25 -5.20 -0.61
N GLY A 351 -18.81 -4.81 0.55
CA GLY A 351 -20.25 -4.70 0.74
C GLY A 351 -20.96 -6.05 0.78
N ASN A 352 -21.99 -6.22 -0.07
CA ASN A 352 -22.91 -7.36 -0.04
C ASN A 352 -22.24 -8.71 -0.30
N TRP A 353 -21.06 -8.73 -0.94
CA TRP A 353 -20.26 -9.92 -1.17
C TRP A 353 -19.82 -10.64 0.11
N PHE A 354 -19.85 -9.94 1.25
CA PHE A 354 -19.54 -10.51 2.56
C PHE A 354 -20.76 -10.95 3.37
N ASN A 355 -22.00 -10.71 2.91
CA ASN A 355 -23.19 -10.93 3.74
C ASN A 355 -23.33 -12.37 4.23
N GLU A 356 -23.08 -13.35 3.35
CA GLU A 356 -23.14 -14.76 3.74
C GLU A 356 -22.04 -15.14 4.75
N ILE A 357 -20.81 -14.66 4.53
CA ILE A 357 -19.69 -14.91 5.45
C ILE A 357 -20.00 -14.28 6.81
N LYS A 358 -20.51 -13.05 6.84
CA LYS A 358 -20.94 -12.34 8.06
C LYS A 358 -22.01 -13.15 8.81
N ARG A 359 -23.02 -13.64 8.09
CA ARG A 359 -24.09 -14.46 8.65
C ARG A 359 -23.55 -15.74 9.30
N GLN A 360 -22.68 -16.45 8.61
CA GLN A 360 -22.09 -17.71 9.09
C GLN A 360 -21.12 -17.50 10.25
N LEU A 361 -20.31 -16.44 10.24
CA LEU A 361 -19.44 -16.10 11.36
C LEU A 361 -20.27 -15.76 12.61
N SER A 362 -21.32 -14.95 12.47
CA SER A 362 -22.22 -14.63 13.58
C SER A 362 -22.95 -15.87 14.12
N SER A 363 -23.43 -16.78 13.27
CA SER A 363 -24.13 -17.99 13.73
C SER A 363 -23.22 -19.00 14.43
N ASN A 364 -21.91 -18.95 14.16
CA ASN A 364 -20.91 -19.81 14.79
C ASN A 364 -20.15 -19.11 15.93
N ASN A 365 -20.65 -17.96 16.43
CA ASN A 365 -20.03 -17.17 17.49
C ASN A 365 -18.56 -16.84 17.23
N LEU A 366 -18.22 -16.52 15.98
CA LEU A 366 -16.89 -16.11 15.56
C LEU A 366 -16.86 -14.59 15.39
N PRO A 367 -16.28 -13.84 16.36
CA PRO A 367 -16.19 -12.39 16.27
C PRO A 367 -15.34 -11.98 15.09
N TYR A 368 -15.82 -11.02 14.31
CA TYR A 368 -15.12 -10.54 13.12
C TYR A 368 -15.24 -9.03 13.01
N ILE A 369 -14.33 -8.46 12.22
CA ILE A 369 -14.36 -7.06 11.83
C ILE A 369 -14.42 -6.94 10.31
N THR A 370 -14.98 -5.84 9.81
CA THR A 370 -14.87 -5.48 8.39
C THR A 370 -13.86 -4.35 8.24
N ILE A 371 -12.77 -4.62 7.53
CA ILE A 371 -11.82 -3.59 7.12
C ILE A 371 -12.39 -2.94 5.86
N THR A 372 -13.08 -1.83 6.04
CA THR A 372 -13.38 -0.90 4.96
C THR A 372 -12.27 0.16 4.87
N LYS A 373 -12.34 1.05 3.87
CA LYS A 373 -11.39 2.17 3.63
C LYS A 373 -11.09 3.08 4.87
N ASN A 374 -11.67 2.80 6.03
CA ASN A 374 -11.34 3.43 7.30
C ASN A 374 -10.12 2.73 7.94
N ASN A 375 -9.00 3.45 7.99
CA ASN A 375 -7.70 3.02 8.56
C ASN A 375 -7.72 2.74 10.09
N ILE A 376 -8.86 2.50 10.71
CA ILE A 376 -8.95 2.20 12.14
C ILE A 376 -9.43 0.77 12.26
N TRP A 377 -8.47 -0.14 12.40
CA TRP A 377 -8.80 -1.49 12.87
C TRP A 377 -9.14 -1.40 14.37
N PRO A 378 -10.23 -2.01 14.85
CA PRO A 378 -10.65 -1.92 16.25
C PRO A 378 -9.61 -2.51 17.22
N ARG A 379 -9.40 -1.91 18.40
CA ARG A 379 -8.60 -2.55 19.47
C ARG A 379 -9.34 -3.73 20.15
N GLY A 380 -10.28 -4.37 19.45
CA GLY A 380 -11.06 -5.48 19.96
C GLY A 380 -10.32 -6.81 19.90
N GLN A 381 -10.95 -7.85 20.43
CA GLN A 381 -10.40 -9.21 20.52
C GLN A 381 -10.58 -10.01 19.21
N GLU A 382 -11.15 -9.40 18.16
CA GLU A 382 -11.45 -10.10 16.92
C GLU A 382 -10.17 -10.34 16.10
N ASN A 383 -9.91 -11.61 15.81
CA ASN A 383 -8.80 -12.03 14.94
C ASN A 383 -9.27 -12.50 13.56
N ILE A 384 -10.56 -12.35 13.24
CA ILE A 384 -11.11 -12.58 11.90
C ILE A 384 -11.41 -11.24 11.23
N ALA A 385 -10.89 -11.04 10.03
CA ALA A 385 -11.13 -9.86 9.21
C ALA A 385 -11.81 -10.16 7.88
N LEU A 386 -12.71 -9.26 7.49
CA LEU A 386 -13.32 -9.21 6.16
C LEU A 386 -12.78 -7.99 5.42
N SER A 387 -12.13 -8.20 4.28
CA SER A 387 -11.51 -7.09 3.52
C SER A 387 -11.57 -7.33 2.02
N THR A 388 -11.60 -6.26 1.23
CA THR A 388 -11.29 -6.42 -0.19
C THR A 388 -9.81 -6.76 -0.38
N MET A 389 -9.47 -7.44 -1.47
CA MET A 389 -8.08 -7.76 -1.82
C MET A 389 -7.24 -6.49 -1.93
N ASN A 390 -7.77 -5.44 -2.57
CA ASN A 390 -7.09 -4.13 -2.67
C ASN A 390 -6.81 -3.51 -1.29
N SER A 391 -7.78 -3.54 -0.38
CA SER A 391 -7.61 -3.00 0.98
C SER A 391 -6.70 -3.87 1.86
N ALA A 392 -6.41 -5.11 1.46
CA ALA A 392 -5.49 -5.99 2.16
C ALA A 392 -4.02 -5.75 1.77
N LYS A 393 -3.73 -4.87 0.80
CA LYS A 393 -2.35 -4.49 0.45
C LYS A 393 -1.66 -3.91 1.70
N GLY A 394 -0.45 -4.39 1.97
CA GLY A 394 0.32 -4.01 3.16
C GLY A 394 -0.05 -4.75 4.46
N LEU A 395 -1.15 -5.50 4.48
CA LEU A 395 -1.54 -6.34 5.63
C LEU A 395 -0.92 -7.74 5.53
N GLU A 396 -0.95 -8.46 6.64
CA GLU A 396 -0.50 -9.84 6.77
C GLU A 396 -1.48 -10.59 7.68
N PHE A 397 -1.74 -11.85 7.36
CA PHE A 397 -2.62 -12.73 8.13
C PHE A 397 -2.00 -14.12 8.21
N ASP A 398 -2.26 -14.85 9.29
CA ASP A 398 -1.77 -16.22 9.40
C ASP A 398 -2.52 -17.12 8.40
N HIS A 399 -3.84 -16.92 8.26
CA HIS A 399 -4.67 -17.64 7.31
C HIS A 399 -5.40 -16.69 6.36
N VAL A 400 -5.37 -16.96 5.06
CA VAL A 400 -6.14 -16.23 4.05
C VAL A 400 -7.15 -17.16 3.38
N ILE A 401 -8.40 -16.73 3.33
CA ILE A 401 -9.52 -17.47 2.78
C ILE A 401 -10.19 -16.64 1.67
N ILE A 402 -10.21 -17.16 0.45
CA ILE A 402 -10.77 -16.51 -0.74
C ILE A 402 -11.84 -17.44 -1.33
N LEU A 403 -13.10 -17.22 -0.99
CA LEU A 403 -14.19 -18.10 -1.43
C LEU A 403 -14.96 -17.54 -2.62
N GLY A 404 -15.60 -18.43 -3.37
CA GLY A 404 -16.49 -18.10 -4.47
C GLY A 404 -15.81 -17.33 -5.59
N LEU A 405 -14.60 -17.69 -6.01
CA LEU A 405 -13.99 -17.14 -7.22
C LEU A 405 -14.87 -17.46 -8.43
N SER A 406 -15.53 -16.44 -8.98
CA SER A 406 -16.47 -16.61 -10.09
C SER A 406 -16.32 -15.53 -11.15
N SER A 407 -16.75 -15.79 -12.38
CA SER A 407 -16.68 -14.80 -13.46
C SER A 407 -17.48 -13.52 -13.13
N GLN A 408 -18.53 -13.62 -12.30
CA GLN A 408 -19.32 -12.47 -11.86
C GLN A 408 -18.56 -11.50 -10.95
N ASN A 409 -17.65 -12.01 -10.10
CA ASN A 409 -16.89 -11.17 -9.18
C ASN A 409 -15.44 -10.91 -9.63
N MET A 410 -15.03 -11.52 -10.73
CA MET A 410 -13.76 -11.34 -11.42
C MET A 410 -13.99 -10.96 -12.90
N HIS A 411 -14.95 -10.08 -13.15
CA HIS A 411 -15.33 -9.68 -14.49
C HIS A 411 -14.20 -8.87 -15.14
N HIS A 412 -13.84 -9.25 -16.37
CA HIS A 412 -13.00 -8.50 -17.30
C HIS A 412 -13.76 -8.38 -18.64
N TYR A 413 -13.35 -7.45 -19.50
CA TYR A 413 -13.93 -7.33 -20.85
C TYR A 413 -13.03 -8.10 -21.83
N ASP A 414 -13.63 -8.90 -22.72
CA ASP A 414 -12.92 -9.58 -23.82
C ASP A 414 -12.43 -8.55 -24.85
N ASP A 415 -11.27 -7.94 -24.61
CA ASP A 415 -10.56 -7.14 -25.61
C ASP A 415 -9.10 -7.63 -25.71
N GLU A 416 -8.55 -7.66 -26.92
CA GLU A 416 -7.28 -8.33 -27.29
C GLU A 416 -6.00 -7.79 -26.60
N ASN A 417 -6.11 -6.77 -25.73
CA ASN A 417 -5.05 -6.24 -24.88
C ASN A 417 -5.48 -6.24 -23.40
N ASP A 418 -5.60 -7.43 -22.81
CA ASP A 418 -6.33 -7.64 -21.56
C ASP A 418 -5.56 -7.21 -20.28
N ASP A 419 -5.23 -5.92 -20.19
CA ASP A 419 -4.59 -5.30 -19.03
C ASP A 419 -5.42 -5.51 -17.74
N GLN A 420 -6.75 -5.60 -17.84
CA GLN A 420 -7.63 -5.86 -16.70
C GLN A 420 -7.47 -7.29 -16.17
N PHE A 421 -7.44 -8.29 -17.03
CA PHE A 421 -7.20 -9.66 -16.60
C PHE A 421 -5.80 -9.85 -15.99
N LEU A 422 -4.77 -9.21 -16.57
CA LEU A 422 -3.44 -9.17 -15.99
C LEU A 422 -3.45 -8.53 -14.59
N GLN A 423 -4.20 -7.44 -14.39
CA GLN A 423 -4.40 -6.81 -13.08
C GLN A 423 -5.12 -7.75 -12.09
N LEU A 424 -6.14 -8.49 -12.52
CA LEU A 424 -6.85 -9.45 -11.66
C LEU A 424 -5.93 -10.61 -11.22
N ARG A 425 -5.09 -11.13 -12.13
CA ARG A 425 -4.06 -12.14 -11.78
C ARG A 425 -3.09 -11.61 -10.73
N ARG A 426 -2.61 -10.37 -10.89
CA ARG A 426 -1.74 -9.68 -9.93
C ARG A 426 -2.44 -9.50 -8.58
N LEU A 427 -3.70 -9.09 -8.59
CA LEU A 427 -4.50 -8.88 -7.39
C LEU A 427 -4.68 -10.19 -6.60
N LEU A 428 -4.99 -11.28 -7.30
CA LEU A 428 -5.16 -12.61 -6.67
C LEU A 428 -3.84 -13.11 -6.07
N ALA A 429 -2.73 -13.05 -6.83
CA ALA A 429 -1.43 -13.44 -6.33
C ALA A 429 -0.99 -12.60 -5.12
N MET A 430 -1.26 -11.28 -5.15
CA MET A 430 -1.03 -10.39 -4.03
C MET A 430 -1.87 -10.80 -2.81
N ALA A 431 -3.15 -11.12 -2.99
CA ALA A 431 -4.01 -11.58 -1.90
C ALA A 431 -3.52 -12.89 -1.27
N ILE A 432 -3.09 -13.86 -2.08
CA ILE A 432 -2.51 -15.14 -1.62
C ILE A 432 -1.22 -14.88 -0.82
N SER A 433 -0.36 -13.97 -1.29
CA SER A 433 0.89 -13.59 -0.61
C SER A 433 0.70 -12.92 0.77
N ARG A 434 -0.55 -12.63 1.17
CA ARG A 434 -0.88 -12.11 2.51
C ARG A 434 -0.89 -13.18 3.60
N ALA A 435 -0.94 -14.45 3.23
CA ALA A 435 -0.96 -15.58 4.17
C ALA A 435 0.44 -15.95 4.67
N ARG A 436 0.57 -16.20 5.98
CA ARG A 436 1.80 -16.69 6.60
C ARG A 436 1.82 -18.21 6.79
N GLU A 437 0.67 -18.81 7.07
CA GLU A 437 0.53 -20.22 7.43
C GLU A 437 -0.28 -21.02 6.41
N SER A 438 -1.46 -20.52 6.01
CA SER A 438 -2.32 -21.26 5.07
C SER A 438 -3.18 -20.39 4.17
N VAL A 439 -3.56 -20.96 3.04
CA VAL A 439 -4.43 -20.36 2.03
C VAL A 439 -5.54 -21.33 1.70
N ILE A 440 -6.78 -20.86 1.68
CA ILE A 440 -7.94 -21.60 1.17
C ILE A 440 -8.57 -20.80 0.04
N ILE A 441 -8.71 -21.42 -1.13
CA ILE A 441 -9.43 -20.86 -2.27
C ILE A 441 -10.65 -21.71 -2.57
N GLY A 442 -11.80 -21.08 -2.84
CA GLY A 442 -13.03 -21.78 -3.20
C GLY A 442 -13.60 -21.30 -4.52
N TYR A 443 -14.08 -22.21 -5.36
CA TYR A 443 -14.86 -21.89 -6.56
C TYR A 443 -15.93 -22.94 -6.86
N LYS A 444 -16.93 -22.54 -7.65
CA LYS A 444 -17.98 -23.43 -8.16
C LYS A 444 -17.70 -23.70 -9.63
N GLU A 445 -17.63 -24.96 -10.04
CA GLU A 445 -17.19 -25.34 -11.40
C GLU A 445 -17.99 -24.64 -12.51
N SER A 446 -19.31 -24.53 -12.35
CA SER A 446 -20.20 -23.92 -13.35
C SER A 446 -20.07 -22.40 -13.47
N GLU A 447 -19.39 -21.75 -12.54
CA GLU A 447 -19.30 -20.28 -12.45
C GLU A 447 -17.85 -19.80 -12.32
N LYS A 448 -16.86 -20.69 -12.46
CA LYS A 448 -15.46 -20.40 -12.14
C LYS A 448 -14.90 -19.27 -12.99
N SER A 449 -14.09 -18.42 -12.37
CA SER A 449 -13.31 -17.40 -13.07
C SER A 449 -12.20 -18.05 -13.91
N ASP A 450 -11.82 -17.43 -15.02
CA ASP A 450 -10.69 -17.85 -15.85
C ASP A 450 -9.35 -17.85 -15.09
N LEU A 451 -9.27 -17.10 -13.98
CA LEU A 451 -8.13 -17.14 -13.06
C LEU A 451 -7.86 -18.54 -12.51
N VAL A 452 -8.88 -19.40 -12.39
CA VAL A 452 -8.75 -20.78 -11.91
C VAL A 452 -7.88 -21.61 -12.86
N ASN A 453 -7.84 -21.28 -14.15
CA ASN A 453 -7.03 -21.98 -15.14
C ASN A 453 -5.52 -21.75 -14.95
N TYR A 454 -5.13 -20.76 -14.13
CA TYR A 454 -3.73 -20.44 -13.80
C TYR A 454 -3.25 -21.08 -12.49
N LEU A 455 -4.12 -21.85 -11.82
CA LEU A 455 -3.73 -22.67 -10.67
C LEU A 455 -2.97 -23.90 -11.19
N THR A 456 -1.71 -24.07 -10.80
CA THR A 456 -0.88 -25.18 -11.30
C THR A 456 -0.99 -26.40 -10.39
N ASN A 457 -1.35 -27.55 -10.96
CA ASN A 457 -1.43 -28.81 -10.24
C ASN A 457 -0.12 -29.12 -9.50
N GLY A 458 -0.23 -29.67 -8.28
CA GLY A 458 0.91 -29.98 -7.42
C GLY A 458 1.32 -28.84 -6.48
N THR A 459 0.89 -27.60 -6.74
CA THR A 459 1.11 -26.45 -5.84
C THR A 459 0.02 -26.27 -4.78
N PHE A 460 -1.07 -27.04 -4.86
CA PHE A 460 -2.19 -27.04 -3.92
C PHE A 460 -2.75 -28.44 -3.71
N GLU A 461 -3.59 -28.61 -2.69
CA GLU A 461 -4.44 -29.79 -2.46
C GLU A 461 -5.87 -29.47 -2.87
N GLU A 462 -6.45 -30.30 -3.75
CA GLU A 462 -7.84 -30.12 -4.19
C GLU A 462 -8.80 -30.90 -3.29
N VAL A 463 -9.88 -30.25 -2.88
CA VAL A 463 -10.98 -30.84 -2.11
C VAL A 463 -12.29 -30.63 -2.86
N ASN A 464 -12.98 -31.72 -3.19
CA ASN A 464 -14.33 -31.67 -3.74
C ASN A 464 -15.33 -31.70 -2.57
N LEU A 465 -16.14 -30.64 -2.46
CA LEU A 465 -17.06 -30.39 -1.34
C LEU A 465 -18.49 -30.84 -1.59
#